data_AF-A0A1Q5F6B7-F1
#
_entry.id   AF-A0A1Q5F6B7-F1
#
_cell.length_a   1.000
_cell.length_b   1.000
_cell.length_c   1.000
_cell.angle_alpha   90.00
_cell.angle_beta   90.00
_cell.angle_gamma   90.00
#
_symmetry.space_group_name_H-M   'P 1'
#
loop_
_entity.id
_entity.type
_entity.pdbx_description
1 polymer ?
#
loop_
_entity_poly.entity_id
_entity_poly.type
_entity_poly.pdbx_seq_one_letter_code
_entity_poly.pdbx_strand_id
1 'polypeptide(L)'
;MNRIRALATAVLLPLLFPVHLLRPVLEFRLVKLRAARASGDRGAISIELALAVIVLVAIAGAVVYAITQLGTNVKNKIPQNVPDGGQAP
;
A
#
# COMPACT_ATOMS: atom_id res chain seq x y z
N MET A 1 -16.49 -13.62 -22.97
CA MET A 1 -15.09 -13.42 -22.51
C MET A 1 -14.62 -11.96 -22.55
N ASN A 2 -14.97 -11.14 -23.55
CA ASN A 2 -14.46 -9.75 -23.65
C ASN A 2 -14.89 -8.82 -22.50
N ARG A 3 -16.11 -8.97 -21.95
CA ARG A 3 -16.58 -8.14 -20.82
C ARG A 3 -15.85 -8.43 -19.50
N ILE A 4 -15.53 -9.71 -19.23
CA ILE A 4 -14.78 -10.13 -18.04
C ILE A 4 -13.34 -9.63 -18.13
N ARG A 5 -12.72 -9.69 -19.31
CA ARG A 5 -11.39 -9.11 -19.55
C ARG A 5 -11.37 -7.61 -19.35
N ALA A 6 -12.38 -6.89 -19.88
CA ALA A 6 -12.48 -5.44 -19.72
C ALA A 6 -12.63 -5.01 -18.25
N LEU A 7 -13.46 -5.74 -17.48
CA LEU A 7 -13.60 -5.53 -16.03
C LEU A 7 -12.32 -5.87 -15.28
N ALA A 8 -11.67 -6.98 -15.61
CA ALA A 8 -10.42 -7.39 -15.00
C ALA A 8 -9.33 -6.33 -15.25
N THR A 9 -9.19 -5.82 -16.47
CA THR A 9 -8.26 -4.71 -16.75
C THR A 9 -8.67 -3.42 -16.06
N ALA A 10 -9.96 -3.08 -15.99
CA ALA A 10 -10.41 -1.85 -15.33
C ALA A 10 -10.12 -1.83 -13.82
N VAL A 11 -10.07 -3.01 -13.18
CA VAL A 11 -9.74 -3.15 -11.75
C VAL A 11 -8.25 -3.37 -11.53
N LEU A 12 -7.62 -4.25 -12.31
CA LEU A 12 -6.21 -4.61 -12.14
C LEU A 12 -5.27 -3.52 -12.61
N LEU A 13 -5.62 -2.75 -13.65
CA LEU A 13 -4.76 -1.70 -14.16
C LEU A 13 -4.53 -0.60 -13.12
N PRO A 14 -5.54 0.06 -12.51
CA PRO A 14 -5.28 1.07 -11.48
C PRO A 14 -4.61 0.50 -10.22
N LEU A 15 -4.80 -0.79 -9.93
CA LEU A 15 -4.14 -1.46 -8.80
C LEU A 15 -2.65 -1.76 -9.08
N LEU A 16 -2.32 -2.20 -10.29
CA LEU A 16 -0.96 -2.60 -10.68
C LEU A 16 -0.15 -1.45 -11.31
N PHE A 17 -0.82 -0.41 -11.81
CA PHE A 17 -0.18 0.75 -12.44
C PHE A 17 0.85 1.44 -11.52
N PRO A 18 0.57 1.67 -10.22
CA PRO A 18 1.58 2.20 -9.30
C PRO A 18 2.79 1.29 -9.16
N VAL A 19 2.56 -0.04 -9.13
CA VAL A 19 3.61 -1.04 -9.02
C VAL A 19 4.51 -1.04 -10.27
N HIS A 20 3.91 -0.91 -11.46
CA HIS A 20 4.66 -0.83 -12.72
C HIS A 20 5.51 0.44 -12.83
N LEU A 21 5.02 1.57 -12.31
CA LEU A 21 5.77 2.83 -12.29
C LEU A 21 6.91 2.84 -11.26
N LEU A 22 6.78 2.09 -10.17
CA LEU A 22 7.82 1.99 -9.14
C LEU A 22 8.97 1.07 -9.54
N ARG A 23 8.74 0.14 -10.48
CA ARG A 23 9.72 -0.87 -10.90
C ARG A 23 11.06 -0.29 -11.39
N PRO A 24 11.10 0.72 -12.30
CA PRO A 24 12.36 1.28 -12.79
C PRO A 24 13.16 1.98 -11.68
N VAL A 25 12.45 2.61 -10.74
CA VAL A 25 13.06 3.29 -9.58
C VAL A 25 13.71 2.26 -8.67
N LEU A 26 13.03 1.14 -8.39
CA LEU A 26 13.59 0.06 -7.58
C LEU A 26 14.81 -0.59 -8.23
N GLU A 27 14.77 -0.83 -9.54
CA GLU A 27 15.90 -1.38 -10.29
C GLU A 27 17.13 -0.47 -10.22
N PHE A 28 16.94 0.85 -10.40
CA PHE A 28 18.03 1.83 -10.27
C PHE A 28 18.65 1.84 -8.86
N ARG A 29 17.81 1.83 -7.82
CA ARG A 29 18.24 1.80 -6.41
C ARG A 29 19.03 0.52 -6.12
N LEU A 30 18.57 -0.64 -6.60
CA LEU A 30 19.27 -1.93 -6.44
C LEU A 30 20.64 -1.96 -7.12
N VAL A 31 20.78 -1.39 -8.30
CA VAL A 31 22.08 -1.29 -9.00
C VAL A 31 23.04 -0.41 -8.19
N LYS A 32 22.58 0.74 -7.69
CA LYS A 32 23.38 1.64 -6.86
C LYS A 32 23.80 0.99 -5.54
N LEU A 33 22.89 0.26 -4.90
CA LEU A 33 23.14 -0.50 -3.66
C LEU A 33 24.19 -1.60 -3.88
N ARG A 34 24.11 -2.32 -5.01
CA ARG A 34 25.11 -3.34 -5.39
C ARG A 34 26.47 -2.73 -5.66
N ALA A 35 26.53 -1.59 -6.35
CA ALA A 35 27.78 -0.87 -6.62
C ALA A 35 28.42 -0.38 -5.31
N ALA A 36 27.64 0.23 -4.40
CA ALA A 36 28.10 0.68 -3.09
C ALA A 36 28.55 -0.49 -2.19
N ARG A 37 27.88 -1.64 -2.28
CA ARG A 37 28.28 -2.86 -1.58
C ARG A 37 29.60 -3.42 -2.11
N ALA A 38 29.81 -3.38 -3.42
CA ALA A 38 31.06 -3.81 -4.04
C ALA A 38 32.23 -2.88 -3.71
N SER A 39 31.99 -1.57 -3.56
CA SER A 39 33.01 -0.60 -3.15
C SER A 39 33.26 -0.53 -1.64
N GLY A 40 32.43 -1.20 -0.83
CA GLY A 40 32.53 -1.17 0.63
C GLY A 40 32.18 0.19 1.27
N ASP A 41 31.52 1.08 0.52
CA ASP A 41 31.17 2.42 1.00
C ASP A 41 29.98 2.36 1.97
N ARG A 42 30.30 2.33 3.26
CA ARG A 42 29.31 2.26 4.34
C ARG A 42 28.41 3.48 4.40
N GLY A 43 28.87 4.65 3.93
CA GLY A 43 28.08 5.89 3.93
C GLY A 43 26.98 5.88 2.89
N ALA A 44 27.29 5.40 1.67
CA ALA A 44 26.28 5.24 0.63
C ALA A 44 25.22 4.18 0.98
N ILE A 45 25.63 3.09 1.64
CA ILE A 45 24.71 2.01 2.05
C ILE A 45 23.74 2.47 3.16
N SER A 46 24.23 3.23 4.15
CA SER A 46 23.40 3.67 5.28
C SER A 46 22.28 4.63 4.86
N ILE A 47 22.55 5.52 3.90
CA ILE A 47 21.56 6.45 3.34
C ILE A 47 20.45 5.70 2.59
N GLU A 48 20.83 4.72 1.77
CA GLU A 48 19.87 3.95 0.97
C GLU A 48 18.98 3.08 1.88
N LEU A 49 19.55 2.52 2.95
CA LEU A 49 18.81 1.75 3.96
C LEU A 49 17.87 2.65 4.78
N ALA A 50 18.30 3.86 5.15
CA ALA A 50 17.44 4.84 5.82
C ALA A 50 16.25 5.24 4.94
N LEU A 51 16.47 5.47 3.64
CA LEU A 51 15.40 5.72 2.67
C LEU A 51 14.41 4.55 2.58
N ALA A 52 14.91 3.31 2.55
CA ALA A 52 14.05 2.13 2.55
C ALA A 52 13.19 2.02 3.82
N VAL A 53 13.76 2.32 5.00
CA VAL A 53 13.02 2.34 6.27
C VAL A 53 11.95 3.43 6.28
N ILE A 54 12.26 4.65 5.83
CA ILE A 54 11.27 5.74 5.74
C ILE A 54 10.09 5.33 4.86
N VAL A 55 10.34 4.74 3.69
CA VAL A 55 9.30 4.25 2.79
C VAL A 55 8.45 3.18 3.46
N LEU A 56 9.09 2.23 4.16
CA LEU A 56 8.38 1.17 4.89
C LEU A 56 7.44 1.75 5.96
N VAL A 57 7.92 2.71 6.75
CA VAL A 57 7.13 3.37 7.79
C VAL A 57 5.98 4.16 7.18
N ALA A 58 6.20 4.87 6.06
CA ALA A 58 5.15 5.59 5.36
C ALA A 58 4.03 4.66 4.87
N ILE A 59 4.38 3.49 4.31
CA ILE A 59 3.41 2.47 3.89
C ILE A 59 2.62 1.97 5.10
N ALA A 60 3.29 1.66 6.22
CA ALA A 60 2.61 1.23 7.44
C ALA A 60 1.62 2.29 7.95
N GLY A 61 2.01 3.56 7.96
CA GLY A 61 1.14 4.68 8.33
C GLY A 61 -0.08 4.80 7.42
N ALA A 62 0.11 4.65 6.10
CA ALA A 62 -0.99 4.68 5.13
C ALA A 62 -2.00 3.54 5.35
N VAL A 63 -1.52 2.33 5.68
CA VAL A 63 -2.38 1.18 6.00
C VAL A 63 -3.21 1.45 7.26
N VAL A 64 -2.56 1.90 8.34
CA VAL A 64 -3.26 2.24 9.59
C VAL A 64 -4.32 3.31 9.33
N TYR A 65 -3.96 4.38 8.61
CA TYR A 65 -4.90 5.45 8.24
C TYR A 65 -6.12 4.92 7.47
N ALA A 66 -5.90 4.07 6.46
CA ALA A 66 -6.97 3.48 5.66
C ALA A 66 -7.92 2.62 6.51
N ILE A 67 -7.38 1.81 7.42
CA ILE A 67 -8.16 0.96 8.33
C ILE A 67 -8.97 1.84 9.30
N THR A 68 -8.37 2.88 9.88
CA THR A 68 -9.07 3.81 10.76
C THR A 68 -10.22 4.51 10.03
N GLN A 69 -10.00 4.96 8.80
CA GLN A 69 -11.05 5.57 7.99
C GLN A 69 -12.18 4.59 7.67
N LEU A 70 -11.85 3.34 7.36
CA LEU A 70 -12.86 2.31 7.14
C LEU A 70 -13.69 2.07 8.41
N GLY A 71 -13.04 1.97 9.56
CA GLY A 71 -13.70 1.82 10.86
C GLY A 71 -14.66 2.97 11.18
N THR A 72 -14.24 4.22 10.97
CA THR A 72 -15.08 5.41 11.17
C THR A 72 -16.28 5.41 10.23
N ASN A 73 -16.06 5.10 8.95
CA ASN A 73 -17.13 5.03 7.96
C ASN A 73 -18.16 3.93 8.29
N VAL A 74 -17.73 2.77 8.78
CA VAL A 74 -18.64 1.70 9.22
C VAL A 74 -19.37 2.11 10.49
N LYS A 75 -18.69 2.67 11.49
CA LYS A 75 -19.32 3.13 12.74
C LYS A 75 -20.42 4.15 12.47
N ASN A 76 -20.19 5.09 11.56
CA ASN A 76 -21.18 6.10 11.19
C ASN A 76 -22.41 5.52 10.45
N LYS A 77 -22.30 4.29 9.92
CA LYS A 77 -23.40 3.58 9.25
C LYS A 77 -24.19 2.67 10.18
N ILE A 78 -23.73 2.44 11.42
CA ILE A 78 -24.48 1.64 12.39
C ILE A 78 -25.56 2.55 13.01
N PRO A 79 -26.85 2.21 12.88
CA PRO A 79 -27.92 2.95 13.54
C PRO A 79 -27.69 2.95 15.05
N GLN A 80 -27.69 4.12 15.69
CA GLN A 80 -27.52 4.23 17.15
C GLN A 80 -28.74 3.74 17.94
N ASN A 81 -29.86 3.49 17.24
CA ASN A 81 -31.14 3.12 17.83
C ASN A 81 -31.53 1.74 17.29
N VAL A 82 -30.80 0.70 17.70
CA VAL A 82 -31.28 -0.68 17.56
C VAL A 82 -32.15 -0.94 18.78
N PRO A 83 -33.47 -1.17 18.62
CA PRO A 83 -34.32 -1.49 19.76
C PRO A 83 -33.79 -2.75 20.45
N ASP A 84 -33.60 -2.68 21.77
CA ASP A 84 -33.25 -3.84 22.60
C ASP A 84 -34.43 -4.80 22.64
N GLY A 85 -34.51 -5.71 21.67
CA GLY A 85 -35.55 -6.73 21.67
C GLY A 85 -35.88 -7.20 20.26
N GLY A 86 -35.49 -8.44 19.98
CA GLY A 86 -35.96 -9.16 18.81
C GLY A 86 -37.48 -9.27 18.83
N GLN A 87 -38.14 -8.49 17.96
CA GLN A 87 -39.44 -8.89 17.46
C GLN A 87 -39.18 -9.96 16.40
N ALA A 88 -39.16 -11.22 16.82
CA ALA A 88 -39.42 -12.31 15.89
C ALA A 88 -40.84 -12.09 15.30
N PRO A 89 -41.08 -12.42 14.02
CA PRO A 89 -42.42 -12.40 13.45
C PRO A 89 -43.38 -13.29 14.25
#